data_AF-A0A6G1RAS8-F1
#
_entry.id   AF-A0A6G1RAS8-F1
#
_cell.length_a   1.000
_cell.length_b   1.000
_cell.length_c   1.000
_cell.angle_alpha   90.00
_cell.angle_beta   90.00
_cell.angle_gamma   90.00
#
_symmetry.space_group_name_H-M   'P 1'
#
loop_
_entity.id
_entity.type
_entity.pdbx_description
1 polymer ?
#
loop_
_entity_poly.entity_id
_entity_poly.type
_entity_poly.pdbx_seq_one_letter_code
_entity_poly.pdbx_strand_id
1 'polypeptide(L)'
;PVEKTKNVIETLQRNYLSLGGSDANMKIWILKLLSQNPFILLNTPTSMQDNLEFLQKNGFTDDEVLQLLSKLKGFIFQLTPTTMQKSMLFSKNVFKCSDQELKELVLKCPALLYYSAPVLEERLEGLLREGVSVAQIRETPMVLELTTNCSVQN
;
A
#
# COMPACT_ATOMS: atom_id res chain seq x y z
N PRO A 1 4.55 -17.60 -22.93
CA PRO A 1 3.49 -17.37 -21.92
C PRO A 1 3.87 -17.91 -20.54
N VAL A 2 4.17 -19.21 -20.43
CA VAL A 2 4.56 -19.88 -19.17
C VAL A 2 5.86 -19.31 -18.57
N GLU A 3 6.86 -19.04 -19.41
CA GLU A 3 8.17 -18.53 -18.93
C GLU A 3 8.08 -17.14 -18.26
N LYS A 4 7.22 -16.27 -18.79
CA LYS A 4 6.97 -14.94 -18.20
C LYS A 4 6.29 -15.07 -16.83
N THR A 5 5.29 -15.94 -16.72
CA THR A 5 4.60 -16.22 -15.46
C THR A 5 5.55 -16.76 -14.39
N LYS A 6 6.44 -17.69 -14.77
CA LYS A 6 7.44 -18.26 -13.87
C LYS A 6 8.40 -17.18 -13.35
N ASN A 7 8.89 -16.31 -14.24
CA ASN A 7 9.79 -15.21 -13.88
C ASN A 7 9.16 -14.22 -12.88
N VAL A 8 7.87 -13.87 -13.06
CA VAL A 8 7.15 -13.02 -12.10
C VAL A 8 7.13 -13.69 -10.73
N ILE A 9 6.69 -14.95 -10.64
CA ILE A 9 6.60 -15.68 -9.36
C ILE A 9 7.98 -15.75 -8.68
N GLU A 10 9.03 -16.13 -9.40
CA GLU A 10 10.39 -16.21 -8.85
C GLU A 10 10.89 -14.85 -8.32
N THR A 11 10.50 -13.76 -9.00
CA THR A 11 10.83 -12.41 -8.55
C THR A 11 10.07 -12.05 -7.27
N LEU A 12 8.78 -12.37 -7.17
CA LEU A 12 8.00 -12.17 -5.95
C LEU A 12 8.60 -12.96 -4.77
N GLN A 13 8.99 -14.22 -5.02
CA GLN A 13 9.63 -15.09 -4.03
C GLN A 13 10.95 -14.49 -3.53
N ARG A 14 11.83 -14.12 -4.46
CA ARG A 14 13.15 -13.57 -4.13
C ARG A 14 13.03 -12.30 -3.30
N ASN A 15 12.15 -11.37 -3.69
CA ASN A 15 11.93 -10.12 -2.98
C ASN A 15 11.33 -10.34 -1.58
N TYR A 16 10.40 -11.30 -1.43
CA TYR A 16 9.82 -11.60 -0.12
C TYR A 16 10.87 -12.21 0.84
N LEU A 17 11.67 -13.16 0.33
CA LEU A 17 12.71 -13.82 1.13
C LEU A 17 13.88 -12.87 1.46
N SER A 18 14.22 -11.93 0.57
CA SER A 18 15.28 -10.95 0.84
C SER A 18 14.94 -9.99 1.99
N LEU A 19 13.66 -9.83 2.32
CA LEU A 19 13.20 -9.08 3.50
C LEU A 19 13.22 -9.92 4.79
N GLY A 20 13.77 -11.15 4.75
CA GLY A 20 13.79 -12.05 5.92
C GLY A 20 12.51 -12.86 6.12
N GLY A 21 11.59 -12.86 5.15
CA GLY A 21 10.39 -13.67 5.20
C GLY A 21 10.69 -15.17 5.14
N SER A 22 9.87 -16.00 5.79
CA SER A 22 10.01 -17.47 5.74
C SER A 22 9.37 -18.08 4.50
N ASP A 23 9.87 -19.23 4.05
CA ASP A 23 9.28 -19.99 2.93
C ASP A 23 7.79 -20.31 3.11
N ALA A 24 7.38 -20.63 4.35
CA ALA A 24 5.99 -20.94 4.65
C ALA A 24 5.09 -19.70 4.47
N ASN A 25 5.51 -18.55 5.01
CA ASN A 25 4.76 -17.31 4.90
C ASN A 25 4.74 -16.78 3.47
N MET A 26 5.86 -16.91 2.76
CA MET A 26 5.98 -16.55 1.35
C MET A 26 4.96 -17.31 0.49
N LYS A 27 4.85 -18.64 0.65
CA LYS A 27 3.88 -19.46 -0.09
C LYS A 27 2.45 -19.01 0.18
N ILE A 28 2.11 -18.76 1.45
CA ILE A 28 0.78 -18.28 1.84
C ILE A 28 0.49 -16.91 1.23
N TRP A 29 1.47 -16.00 1.26
CA TRP A 29 1.33 -14.66 0.71
C TRP A 29 1.10 -14.69 -0.80
N ILE A 30 1.89 -15.46 -1.57
CA ILE A 30 1.70 -15.61 -3.02
C ILE A 30 0.33 -16.21 -3.34
N LEU A 31 -0.11 -17.24 -2.63
CA LEU A 31 -1.42 -17.84 -2.85
C LEU A 31 -2.57 -16.85 -2.58
N LYS A 32 -2.48 -16.08 -1.50
CA LYS A 32 -3.46 -15.02 -1.19
C LYS A 32 -3.48 -13.96 -2.28
N LEU A 33 -2.31 -13.55 -2.74
CA LEU A 33 -2.15 -12.53 -3.77
C LEU A 33 -2.77 -12.97 -5.11
N LEU A 34 -2.49 -14.20 -5.55
CA LEU A 34 -3.07 -14.77 -6.77
C LEU A 34 -4.58 -14.95 -6.68
N SER A 35 -5.09 -15.31 -5.51
CA SER A 35 -6.53 -15.48 -5.28
C SER A 35 -7.29 -14.15 -5.36
N GLN A 36 -6.63 -13.04 -5.01
CA GLN A 36 -7.22 -11.70 -5.02
C GLN A 36 -7.05 -10.99 -6.36
N ASN A 37 -5.95 -11.25 -7.07
CA ASN A 37 -5.70 -10.68 -8.39
C ASN A 37 -4.84 -11.64 -9.24
N PRO A 38 -5.46 -12.53 -10.04
CA PRO A 38 -4.71 -13.49 -10.85
C PRO A 38 -3.97 -12.84 -12.04
N PHE A 39 -4.36 -11.62 -12.43
CA PHE A 39 -3.75 -10.90 -13.56
C PHE A 39 -2.36 -10.33 -13.24
N ILE A 40 -1.95 -10.36 -11.97
CA ILE A 40 -0.58 -10.08 -11.53
C ILE A 40 0.50 -10.74 -12.37
N LEU A 41 0.26 -11.97 -12.84
CA LEU A 41 1.21 -12.76 -13.62
C LEU A 41 1.51 -12.16 -15.00
N LEU A 42 0.74 -11.14 -15.41
CA LEU A 42 0.92 -10.38 -16.64
C LEU A 42 1.74 -9.10 -16.45
N ASN A 43 1.98 -8.68 -15.20
CA ASN A 43 2.73 -7.47 -14.89
C ASN A 43 4.24 -7.68 -15.04
N THR A 44 4.96 -6.58 -15.26
CA THR A 44 6.43 -6.59 -15.31
C THR A 44 7.03 -6.76 -13.91
N PRO A 45 7.98 -7.69 -13.71
CA PRO A 45 8.60 -7.95 -12.40
C PRO A 45 9.34 -6.75 -11.79
N THR A 46 9.81 -5.83 -12.63
CA THR A 46 10.70 -4.72 -12.26
C THR A 46 10.08 -3.72 -11.27
N SER A 47 8.75 -3.55 -11.28
CA SER A 47 8.09 -2.55 -10.43
C SER A 47 8.11 -2.90 -8.94
N MET A 48 8.18 -4.19 -8.58
CA MET A 48 8.13 -4.58 -7.16
C MET A 48 9.41 -4.18 -6.44
N GLN A 49 10.58 -4.43 -7.03
CA GLN A 49 11.86 -4.14 -6.38
C GLN A 49 12.02 -2.63 -6.12
N ASP A 50 11.70 -1.80 -7.11
CA ASP A 50 11.73 -0.34 -6.97
C ASP A 50 10.80 0.16 -5.84
N ASN A 51 9.63 -0.48 -5.69
CA ASN A 51 8.69 -0.16 -4.62
C ASN A 51 9.23 -0.53 -3.23
N LEU A 52 9.88 -1.69 -3.11
CA LEU A 52 10.50 -2.10 -1.84
C LEU A 52 11.66 -1.18 -1.47
N GLU A 53 12.53 -0.87 -2.42
CA GLU A 53 13.63 0.07 -2.22
C GLU A 53 13.13 1.45 -1.83
N PHE A 54 12.03 1.91 -2.45
CA PHE A 54 11.39 3.17 -2.07
C PHE A 54 10.95 3.15 -0.60
N LEU A 55 10.27 2.08 -0.15
CA LEU A 55 9.85 1.96 1.25
C LEU A 55 11.05 1.95 2.19
N GLN A 56 12.09 1.15 1.90
CA GLN A 56 13.30 1.10 2.72
C GLN A 56 14.00 2.46 2.80
N LYS A 57 14.12 3.19 1.68
CA LYS A 57 14.67 4.56 1.63
C LYS A 57 13.85 5.57 2.45
N ASN A 58 12.57 5.30 2.67
CA ASN A 58 11.69 6.10 3.53
C ASN A 58 11.63 5.58 4.99
N GLY A 59 12.58 4.75 5.41
CA GLY A 59 12.76 4.36 6.81
C GLY A 59 11.88 3.20 7.29
N PHE A 60 11.26 2.45 6.37
CA PHE A 60 10.60 1.19 6.69
C PHE A 60 11.64 0.08 6.82
N THR A 61 11.58 -0.66 7.93
CA THR A 61 12.37 -1.87 8.16
C THR A 61 11.83 -3.05 7.33
N ASP A 62 12.64 -4.08 7.14
CA ASP A 62 12.24 -5.25 6.36
C ASP A 62 10.98 -5.93 6.94
N ASP A 63 10.87 -6.04 8.27
CA ASP A 63 9.68 -6.54 8.97
C ASP A 63 8.44 -5.65 8.72
N GLU A 64 8.59 -4.33 8.77
CA GLU A 64 7.51 -3.38 8.46
C GLU A 64 7.07 -3.49 7.00
N VAL A 65 8.01 -3.69 6.07
CA VAL A 65 7.70 -3.93 4.66
C VAL A 65 6.96 -5.26 4.49
N LEU A 66 7.41 -6.35 5.13
CA LEU A 66 6.69 -7.63 5.14
C LEU A 66 5.28 -7.49 5.70
N GLN A 67 5.12 -6.70 6.77
CA GLN A 67 3.82 -6.39 7.34
C GLN A 67 2.93 -5.67 6.30
N LEU A 68 3.45 -4.66 5.59
CA LEU A 68 2.72 -3.98 4.52
C LEU A 68 2.34 -4.93 3.38
N LEU A 69 3.25 -5.78 2.93
CA LEU A 69 2.97 -6.76 1.86
C LEU A 69 1.79 -7.67 2.19
N SER A 70 1.60 -8.02 3.46
CA SER A 70 0.46 -8.81 3.93
C SER A 70 -0.88 -8.04 3.88
N LYS A 71 -0.84 -6.71 4.01
CA LYS A 71 -2.02 -5.84 4.06
C LYS A 71 -2.38 -5.21 2.71
N LEU A 72 -1.39 -4.98 1.85
CA LEU A 72 -1.54 -4.35 0.53
C LEU A 72 -2.35 -5.20 -0.46
N LYS A 73 -2.60 -6.49 -0.17
CA LYS A 73 -3.45 -7.36 -1.00
C LYS A 73 -3.02 -7.27 -2.49
N GLY A 74 -3.97 -7.30 -3.43
CA GLY A 74 -3.70 -7.09 -4.85
C GLY A 74 -3.25 -5.67 -5.25
N PHE A 75 -3.24 -4.69 -4.33
CA PHE A 75 -2.88 -3.29 -4.61
C PHE A 75 -1.38 -3.05 -4.72
N ILE A 76 -0.53 -3.98 -4.27
CA ILE A 76 0.93 -3.85 -4.38
C ILE A 76 1.40 -3.57 -5.83
N PHE A 77 0.70 -4.05 -6.85
CA PHE A 77 1.03 -3.79 -8.27
C PHE A 77 0.57 -2.43 -8.78
N GLN A 78 -0.30 -1.75 -8.04
CA GLN A 78 -0.71 -0.38 -8.35
C GLN A 78 0.28 0.64 -7.76
N LEU A 79 1.17 0.19 -6.88
CA LEU A 79 2.20 1.03 -6.31
C LEU A 79 3.25 1.37 -7.37
N THR A 80 3.63 2.64 -7.36
CA THR A 80 4.85 3.13 -8.00
C THR A 80 5.54 4.07 -7.03
N PRO A 81 6.88 4.24 -7.08
CA PRO A 81 7.57 5.17 -6.19
C PRO A 81 7.01 6.59 -6.29
N THR A 82 6.64 7.02 -7.50
CA THR A 82 6.06 8.34 -7.75
C THR A 82 4.67 8.51 -7.11
N THR A 83 3.79 7.51 -7.24
CA THR A 83 2.46 7.58 -6.61
C THR A 83 2.57 7.59 -5.08
N MET A 84 3.38 6.68 -4.53
CA MET A 84 3.61 6.58 -3.08
C MET A 84 4.19 7.87 -2.51
N GLN A 85 5.17 8.47 -3.19
CA GLN A 85 5.76 9.73 -2.75
C GLN A 85 4.72 10.85 -2.68
N LYS A 86 3.85 10.98 -3.70
CA LYS A 86 2.82 12.02 -3.74
C LYS A 86 1.77 11.81 -2.65
N SER A 87 1.29 10.58 -2.47
CA SER A 87 0.27 10.26 -1.47
C SER A 87 0.80 10.38 -0.03
N MET A 88 2.04 9.96 0.21
CA MET A 88 2.72 10.14 1.50
C MET A 88 2.94 11.62 1.82
N LEU A 89 3.41 12.42 0.86
CA LEU A 89 3.59 13.86 1.06
C LEU A 89 2.26 14.57 1.36
N PHE A 90 1.21 14.23 0.61
CA PHE A 90 -0.14 14.72 0.88
C PHE A 90 -0.58 14.37 2.31
N SER A 91 -0.45 13.11 2.70
CA SER A 91 -0.85 12.63 4.02
C SER A 91 -0.07 13.33 5.14
N LYS A 92 1.24 13.51 4.96
CA LYS A 92 2.10 14.24 5.92
C LYS A 92 1.61 15.65 6.16
N ASN A 93 1.25 16.37 5.09
CA ASN A 93 0.79 17.75 5.14
C ASN A 93 -0.59 17.85 5.81
N VAL A 94 -1.52 16.96 5.45
CA VAL A 94 -2.87 16.91 6.03
C VAL A 94 -2.83 16.61 7.52
N PHE A 95 -2.11 15.56 7.92
CA PHE A 95 -2.06 15.11 9.30
C PHE A 95 -1.05 15.89 10.17
N LYS A 96 -0.29 16.81 9.54
CA LYS A 96 0.76 17.63 10.16
C LYS A 96 1.68 16.78 11.05
N CYS A 97 2.18 15.69 10.49
CA CYS A 97 2.96 14.71 11.21
C CYS A 97 4.42 14.66 10.74
N SER A 98 5.29 14.13 11.60
CA SER A 98 6.68 13.79 11.30
C SER A 98 6.77 12.57 10.38
N ASP A 99 7.96 12.30 9.83
CA ASP A 99 8.19 11.12 8.99
C ASP A 99 7.97 9.80 9.74
N GLN A 100 8.33 9.76 11.02
CA GLN A 100 8.11 8.59 11.87
C GLN A 100 6.62 8.36 12.13
N GLU A 101 5.86 9.42 12.46
CA GLU A 101 4.41 9.30 12.65
C GLU A 101 3.69 8.96 11.32
N LEU A 102 4.16 9.49 10.20
CA LEU A 102 3.65 9.12 8.87
C LEU A 102 3.87 7.63 8.59
N LYS A 103 5.04 7.10 8.92
CA LYS A 103 5.35 5.67 8.79
C LYS A 103 4.35 4.84 9.61
N GLU A 104 4.10 5.21 10.86
CA GLU A 104 3.12 4.53 11.71
C GLU A 104 1.69 4.60 11.15
N LEU A 105 1.30 5.74 10.57
CA LEU A 105 0.01 5.89 9.89
C LEU A 105 -0.10 4.98 8.68
N VAL A 106 0.94 4.89 7.85
CA VAL A 106 0.98 4.00 6.68
C VAL A 106 0.89 2.53 7.10
N LEU A 107 1.58 2.14 8.19
CA LEU A 107 1.47 0.77 8.71
C LEU A 107 0.06 0.45 9.19
N LYS A 108 -0.68 1.42 9.72
CA LYS A 108 -2.09 1.26 10.14
C LYS A 108 -3.04 1.29 8.95
N CYS A 109 -2.77 2.11 7.94
CA CYS A 109 -3.62 2.34 6.77
C CYS A 109 -2.78 2.34 5.47
N PRO A 110 -2.53 1.15 4.90
CA PRO A 110 -1.81 1.02 3.63
C PRO A 110 -2.47 1.73 2.45
N ALA A 111 -3.74 2.11 2.53
CA ALA A 111 -4.39 2.95 1.52
C ALA A 111 -3.68 4.29 1.27
N LEU A 112 -2.93 4.79 2.26
CA LEU A 112 -2.09 5.97 2.10
C LEU A 112 -0.94 5.76 1.08
N LEU A 113 -0.63 4.51 0.70
CA LEU A 113 0.35 4.19 -0.34
C LEU A 113 -0.28 4.01 -1.72
N TYR A 114 -1.42 3.30 -1.81
CA TYR A 114 -1.98 2.90 -3.10
C TYR A 114 -3.05 3.82 -3.67
N TYR A 115 -3.72 4.64 -2.85
CA TYR A 115 -4.56 5.72 -3.38
C TYR A 115 -3.71 6.92 -3.78
N SER A 116 -4.07 7.53 -4.91
CA SER A 116 -3.46 8.79 -5.33
C SER A 116 -3.86 9.92 -4.36
N ALA A 117 -3.05 10.98 -4.29
CA ALA A 117 -3.36 12.15 -3.47
C ALA A 117 -4.76 12.73 -3.73
N PRO A 118 -5.25 12.87 -4.99
CA PRO A 118 -6.62 13.33 -5.24
C PRO A 118 -7.70 12.42 -4.66
N VAL A 119 -7.51 11.09 -4.70
CA VAL A 119 -8.47 10.14 -4.14
C VAL A 119 -8.48 10.21 -2.62
N LEU A 120 -7.32 10.39 -2.00
CA LEU A 120 -7.21 10.59 -0.55
C LEU A 120 -7.85 11.92 -0.12
N GLU A 121 -7.66 12.98 -0.90
CA GLU A 121 -8.27 14.29 -0.69
C GLU A 121 -9.79 14.21 -0.73
N GLU A 122 -10.36 13.64 -1.80
CA GLU A 122 -11.81 13.44 -1.92
C GLU A 122 -12.41 12.68 -0.73
N ARG A 123 -11.73 11.59 -0.30
CA ARG A 123 -12.17 10.78 0.84
C ARG A 123 -12.11 11.54 2.15
N LEU A 124 -11.03 12.30 2.36
CA LEU A 124 -10.86 13.12 3.54
C LEU A 124 -11.93 14.22 3.60
N GLU A 125 -12.17 14.92 2.50
CA GLU A 125 -13.22 15.93 2.39
C GLU A 125 -14.61 15.34 2.63
N GLY A 126 -14.86 14.13 2.13
CA GLY A 126 -16.07 13.36 2.43
C GLY A 126 -16.29 13.20 3.94
N LEU A 127 -15.27 12.72 4.66
CA LEU A 127 -15.35 12.54 6.11
C LEU A 127 -15.48 13.87 6.88
N LEU A 128 -14.79 14.91 6.43
CA LEU A 128 -14.85 16.24 7.04
C LEU A 128 -16.24 16.87 6.90
N ARG A 129 -16.92 16.66 5.76
CA ARG A 129 -18.32 17.11 5.56
C ARG A 129 -19.30 16.46 6.53
N GLU A 130 -19.06 15.21 6.88
CA GLU A 130 -19.85 14.47 7.89
C GLU A 130 -19.46 14.82 9.34
N GLY A 131 -18.57 15.80 9.53
CA GLY A 131 -18.17 16.29 10.85
C GLY A 131 -17.05 15.51 11.53
N VAL A 132 -16.39 14.57 10.83
CA VAL A 132 -15.24 13.83 11.37
C VAL A 132 -14.00 14.71 11.30
N SER A 133 -13.38 15.02 12.44
CA SER A 133 -12.18 15.85 12.48
C SER A 133 -10.93 15.11 11.96
N VAL A 134 -9.95 15.86 11.46
CA VAL A 134 -8.64 15.31 11.04
C VAL A 134 -7.94 14.55 12.18
N ALA A 135 -8.11 14.97 13.43
CA ALA A 135 -7.56 14.29 14.59
C ALA A 135 -8.16 12.88 14.76
N GLN A 136 -9.48 12.75 14.64
CA GLN A 136 -10.17 11.45 14.70
C GLN A 136 -9.76 10.52 13.55
N ILE A 137 -9.62 11.08 12.34
CA ILE A 137 -9.15 10.31 11.18
C ILE A 137 -7.71 9.83 11.42
N ARG A 138 -6.85 10.67 12.01
CA ARG A 138 -5.48 10.30 12.36
C ARG A 138 -5.42 9.18 13.40
N GLU A 139 -6.33 9.16 14.37
CA GLU A 139 -6.44 8.09 15.36
C GLU A 139 -6.90 6.77 14.73
N THR A 140 -7.83 6.84 13.78
CA THR A 140 -8.38 5.66 13.08
C THR A 140 -8.23 5.79 11.56
N PRO A 141 -7.00 5.73 11.00
CA PRO A 141 -6.76 6.07 9.59
C PRO A 141 -7.38 5.06 8.61
N MET A 142 -7.73 3.85 9.08
CA MET A 142 -8.37 2.82 8.27
C MET A 142 -9.72 3.25 7.68
N VAL A 143 -10.37 4.28 8.22
CA VAL A 143 -11.59 4.85 7.63
C VAL A 143 -11.38 5.32 6.19
N LEU A 144 -10.14 5.68 5.83
CA LEU A 144 -9.78 6.06 4.46
C LEU A 144 -9.70 4.87 3.49
N GLU A 145 -9.68 3.63 3.98
CA GLU A 145 -9.74 2.43 3.12
C GLU A 145 -11.17 2.07 2.71
N LEU A 146 -12.16 2.53 3.49
CA LEU A 146 -13.57 2.25 3.24
C LEU A 146 -13.99 2.92 1.93
N THR A 147 -14.69 2.20 1.06
CA THR A 147 -15.20 2.76 -0.18
C THR A 147 -16.30 3.77 0.15
N THR A 148 -16.02 5.07 -0.05
CA THR A 148 -17.03 6.12 -0.02
C THR A 148 -17.86 6.07 -1.31
N ASN A 149 -18.69 5.03 -1.47
CA ASN A 149 -19.73 5.00 -2.52
C ASN A 149 -20.95 5.84 -2.14
N CYS A 150 -20.78 6.89 -1.34
CA CYS A 150 -21.85 7.84 -1.04
C CYS A 150 -21.76 9.03 -1.99
N SER A 151 -21.92 8.79 -3.29
CA SER A 151 -22.48 9.80 -4.18
C SER A 151 -23.96 9.93 -3.83
N VAL A 152 -24.28 10.75 -2.82
CA VAL A 152 -25.62 11.32 -2.70
C VAL A 152 -25.70 12.38 -3.79
N GLN A 153 -26.17 11.98 -4.97
CA GLN A 153 -26.70 12.93 -5.93
C GLN A 153 -27.96 13.55 -5.29
N ASN A 154 -27.85 14.79 -4.84
CA ASN A 154 -28.97 15.70 -4.61
C ASN A 154 -28.76 16.95 -5.45
#